data_AF-A0A936AAQ3-F1
#
_entry.id   AF-A0A936AAQ3-F1
#
_cell.length_a   1.000
_cell.length_b   1.000
_cell.length_c   1.000
_cell.angle_alpha   90.00
_cell.angle_beta   90.00
_cell.angle_gamma   90.00
#
_symmetry.space_group_name_H-M   'P 1'
#
loop_
_entity.id
_entity.type
_entity.pdbx_description
1 polymer ?
#
loop_
_entity_poly.entity_id
_entity_poly.type
_entity_poly.pdbx_seq_one_letter_code
_entity_poly.pdbx_strand_id
1 'polypeptide(L)' 'MTIEHPVSTRLRSALGELPPNSGLVVALSGGLDSTVLLHALAGLTEARSIGLRACHVDHGLNIESAGWAQHNARVCASRH' A
#
# COMPACT_ATOMS: atom_id res chain seq x y z
N MET A 1 -17.81 11.97 15.96
CA MET A 1 -16.46 12.53 16.17
C MET A 1 -15.47 11.44 15.84
N THR A 2 -14.94 11.42 14.61
CA THR A 2 -13.99 10.39 14.21
C THR A 2 -12.61 10.84 14.69
N ILE A 3 -12.03 10.14 15.66
CA ILE A 3 -10.63 10.35 16.02
C ILE A 3 -9.82 9.90 14.81
N GLU A 4 -9.24 10.85 14.09
CA GLU A 4 -8.39 10.54 12.95
C GLU A 4 -7.09 9.90 13.47
N HIS A 5 -6.75 8.73 12.94
CA HIS A 5 -5.56 7.99 13.40
C HIS A 5 -4.28 8.75 12.99
N PRO A 6 -3.27 8.92 13.88
CA PRO A 6 -2.08 9.71 13.59
C PRO A 6 -1.32 9.30 12.32
N VAL A 7 -1.39 8.01 11.96
CA VAL A 7 -0.82 7.48 10.70
C VAL A 7 -1.55 8.07 9.49
N SER A 8 -2.88 8.12 9.50
CA SER A 8 -3.67 8.63 8.37
C SER A 8 -3.40 10.11 8.12
N THR A 9 -3.22 10.91 9.18
CA THR A 9 -2.86 12.32 9.06
C THR A 9 -1.47 12.50 8.42
N ARG A 10 -0.47 11.73 8.87
CA ARG A 10 0.87 11.77 8.28
C ARG A 10 0.88 11.33 6.81
N LEU A 11 0.11 10.29 6.48
CA LEU A 11 -0.02 9.84 5.09
C LEU A 11 -0.66 10.91 4.20
N ARG A 12 -1.74 11.57 4.65
CA ARG A 12 -2.33 12.70 3.91
C ARG A 12 -1.34 13.83 3.67
N SER A 13 -0.57 14.22 4.68
CA SER A 13 0.47 15.24 4.53
C SER A 13 1.49 14.85 3.46
N ALA A 14 2.01 13.62 3.53
CA ALA A 14 2.98 13.12 2.56
C ALA A 14 2.41 13.04 1.13
N LEU A 15 1.14 12.66 0.99
CA LEU A 15 0.45 12.64 -0.31
C LEU A 15 0.27 14.05 -0.89
N GLY A 16 0.05 15.05 -0.05
CA GLY A 16 -0.09 16.45 -0.45
C GLY A 16 1.22 17.10 -0.94
N GLU A 17 2.36 16.52 -0.58
CA GLU A 17 3.68 16.98 -1.02
C GLU A 17 4.12 16.37 -2.37
N LEU A 18 3.36 15.40 -2.90
CA LEU A 18 3.70 14.78 -4.17
C LEU A 18 3.52 15.75 -5.34
N PRO A 19 4.41 15.72 -6.34
CA PRO A 19 4.24 16.51 -7.57
C PRO A 19 2.90 16.19 -8.27
N PRO A 20 2.33 17.15 -9.03
CA PRO A 20 1.14 16.90 -9.83
C PRO A 20 1.37 15.74 -10.80
N ASN A 21 0.33 14.95 -11.06
CA ASN A 21 0.36 13.78 -11.96
C ASN A 21 1.35 12.68 -11.54
N SER A 22 1.73 12.62 -10.26
CA SER A 22 2.48 11.49 -9.71
C SER A 22 1.67 10.20 -9.74
N GLY A 23 2.35 9.05 -9.80
CA GLY A 23 1.77 7.76 -9.49
C GLY A 23 2.25 7.28 -8.13
N LEU A 24 1.40 6.54 -7.40
CA LEU A 24 1.74 6.00 -6.09
C LEU A 24 1.94 4.49 -6.16
N VAL A 25 3.11 4.00 -5.75
CA VAL A 25 3.41 2.57 -5.68
C VAL A 25 3.90 2.22 -4.28
N VAL A 26 3.27 1.23 -3.65
CA VAL A 26 3.68 0.65 -2.38
C VAL A 26 4.47 -0.62 -2.64
N ALA A 27 5.70 -0.69 -2.14
CA ALA A 27 6.45 -1.93 -2.10
C ALA A 27 5.80 -2.89 -1.09
N LEU A 28 5.24 -3.99 -1.58
CA LEU A 28 4.54 -4.99 -0.79
C LEU A 28 5.42 -6.22 -0.63
N SER A 29 6.06 -6.38 0.53
CA SER A 29 6.88 -7.55 0.83
C SER A 29 6.04 -8.74 1.30
N GLY A 30 4.82 -8.49 1.81
CA GLY A 30 3.98 -9.48 2.49
C GLY A 30 4.13 -9.45 4.02
N GLY A 31 5.01 -8.60 4.55
CA GLY A 31 5.12 -8.35 5.99
C GLY A 31 4.00 -7.44 6.52
N LEU A 32 3.85 -7.40 7.84
CA LEU A 32 2.84 -6.61 8.55
C LEU A 32 2.89 -5.13 8.15
N ASP A 33 4.07 -4.51 8.18
CA ASP A 33 4.23 -3.08 7.93
C ASP A 33 3.75 -2.70 6.53
N SER A 34 4.20 -3.43 5.51
CA SER A 34 3.80 -3.20 4.12
C SER A 34 2.30 -3.41 3.89
N THR A 35 1.71 -4.37 4.62
CA THR A 35 0.28 -4.69 4.54
C THR A 35 -0.58 -3.64 5.24
N VAL A 36 -0.16 -3.15 6.40
CA VAL A 36 -0.84 -2.07 7.14
C VAL A 36 -0.71 -0.75 6.41
N LEU A 37 0.45 -0.45 5.83
CA LEU A 37 0.65 0.73 5.00
C LEU A 37 -0.26 0.72 3.78
N LEU A 38 -0.31 -0.39 3.04
CA LEU A 38 -1.22 -0.56 1.90
C LEU A 38 -2.68 -0.41 2.34
N HIS A 39 -3.05 -1.01 3.47
CA HIS A 39 -4.40 -0.88 4.01
C HIS A 39 -4.77 0.57 4.33
N ALA A 40 -3.89 1.27 5.04
CA ALA A 40 -4.12 2.66 5.43
C ALA A 40 -4.28 3.55 4.18
N LEU A 41 -3.40 3.39 3.18
CA LEU A 41 -3.45 4.13 1.92
C LEU A 41 -4.70 3.80 1.10
N ALA A 42 -5.14 2.54 1.03
CA ALA A 42 -6.35 2.16 0.31
C ALA A 42 -7.62 2.84 0.88
N GLY A 43 -7.63 3.12 2.19
CA GLY A 43 -8.70 3.86 2.86
C GLY A 43 -8.71 5.37 2.57
N LEU A 44 -7.67 5.92 1.93
CA LEU A 44 -7.55 7.35 1.61
C LEU A 44 -7.95 7.63 0.16
N THR A 45 -8.93 8.50 -0.02
CA THR A 45 -9.40 8.89 -1.37
C THR A 45 -8.27 9.56 -2.17
N GLU A 46 -7.41 10.33 -1.52
CA GLU A 46 -6.26 11.01 -2.11
C GLU A 46 -5.29 10.00 -2.74
N ALA A 47 -4.95 8.94 -2.01
CA ALA A 47 -4.07 7.89 -2.52
C ALA A 47 -4.69 7.15 -3.71
N ARG A 48 -5.99 6.86 -3.67
CA ARG A 48 -6.70 6.23 -4.79
C ARG A 48 -6.73 7.13 -6.03
N SER A 49 -6.97 8.43 -5.85
CA SER A 49 -6.97 9.41 -6.96
C SER A 49 -5.60 9.57 -7.62
N ILE A 50 -4.51 9.38 -6.88
CA ILE A 50 -3.13 9.38 -7.40
C ILE A 50 -2.80 8.06 -8.13
N GLY A 51 -3.67 7.05 -8.06
CA GLY A 51 -3.47 5.75 -8.71
C GLY A 51 -2.57 4.81 -7.90
N LEU A 52 -2.91 4.62 -6.61
CA LEU A 52 -2.28 3.65 -5.72
C LEU A 52 -2.19 2.26 -6.34
N ARG A 53 -0.97 1.72 -6.39
CA ARG A 53 -0.65 0.35 -6.81
C ARG A 53 0.24 -0.32 -5.77
N ALA A 54 0.19 -1.64 -5.69
CA ALA A 54 1.16 -2.42 -4.92
C ALA A 54 2.09 -3.18 -5.87
N CYS A 55 3.37 -3.24 -5.53
CA CYS A 55 4.37 -4.00 -6.27
C CYS A 55 5.11 -4.94 -5.32
N HIS A 56 5.16 -6.23 -5.66
CA HIS A 56 5.96 -7.23 -4.96
C HIS A 56 7.13 -7.63 -5.85
N VAL A 57 8.34 -7.61 -5.30
CA VAL A 57 9.53 -8.15 -5.97
C VAL A 57 9.83 -9.50 -5.36
N ASP A 58 9.72 -10.54 -6.17
CA ASP A 58 10.16 -11.88 -5.80
C ASP A 58 11.67 -11.99 -6.06
N HIS A 59 12.45 -12.16 -5.00
CA HIS A 59 13.90 -12.30 -5.10
C HIS A 59 14.35 -13.74 -5.39
N GLY A 60 13.44 -14.72 -5.40
CA GLY A 60 13.76 -16.12 -5.70
C GLY A 60 14.66 -16.82 -4.67
N LEU A 61 14.90 -16.19 -3.51
CA LEU A 61 15.79 -16.70 -2.47
C LEU A 61 15.15 -17.82 -1.62
N ASN A 62 13.84 -18.01 -1.71
CA ASN A 62 13.10 -19.01 -0.95
C ASN A 62 12.11 -19.74 -1.87
N ILE A 63 12.00 -21.06 -1.72
CA ILE A 63 11.07 -21.93 -2.48
C ILE A 63 9.60 -21.56 -2.27
N GLU A 64 9.26 -20.93 -1.14
CA GLU A 64 7.90 -20.49 -0.79
C GLU A 64 7.52 -19.11 -1.35
N SER A 65 8.46 -18.43 -2.02
CA SER A 65 8.27 -17.07 -2.57
C SER A 65 7.08 -16.93 -3.52
N ALA A 66 6.81 -17.96 -4.33
CA ALA A 66 5.63 -18.02 -5.18
C ALA A 66 4.31 -17.95 -4.38
N GLY A 67 4.30 -18.50 -3.16
CA GLY A 67 3.17 -18.40 -2.23
C GLY A 67 2.95 -16.97 -1.72
N TRP A 68 4.03 -16.18 -1.59
CA TRP A 68 3.97 -14.78 -1.13
C TRP A 68 3.40 -13.86 -2.20
N ALA A 69 3.75 -14.06 -3.48
CA ALA A 69 3.12 -13.32 -4.58
C ALA A 69 1.60 -13.53 -4.62
N GLN A 70 1.14 -14.77 -4.43
CA GLN A 70 -0.28 -15.11 -4.38
C GLN A 70 -0.98 -14.53 -3.15
N HIS A 71 -0.32 -14.55 -1.99
CA HIS A 71 -0.80 -13.88 -0.77
C HIS A 71 -0.97 -12.37 -1.00
N ASN A 72 0.05 -11.73 -1.57
CA ASN A 72 0.07 -10.29 -1.83
C ASN A 72 -1.03 -9.87 -2.81
N ALA A 73 -1.28 -10.67 -3.85
CA ALA A 73 -2.40 -10.45 -4.75
C ALA A 73 -3.75 -10.51 -4.03
N ARG A 74 -3.96 -11.48 -3.13
CA ARG A 74 -5.19 -11.56 -2.30
C ARG A 74 -5.33 -10.36 -1.37
N VAL A 75 -4.24 -9.91 -0.75
CA VAL A 75 -4.24 -8.72 0.10
C VAL A 75 -4.68 -7.49 -0.70
N CYS A 76 -4.16 -7.31 -1.92
CA CYS A 76 -4.57 -6.22 -2.80
C CYS A 76 -6.06 -6.31 -3.17
N ALA A 77 -6.53 -7.48 -3.62
CA ALA A 77 -7.92 -7.69 -4.04
C ALA A 77 -8.93 -7.46 -2.90
N SER A 78 -8.55 -7.74 -1.65
CA SER A 78 -9.42 -7.57 -0.49
C SER A 78 -9.60 -6.12 -0.03
N ARG A 79 -8.87 -5.16 -0.60
CA ARG A 79 -8.81 -3.77 -0.12
C ARG A 79 -9.11 -2.72 -1.20
N HIS A 80 -10.08 -3.01 -2.08
CA HIS A 80 -10.60 -2.07 -3.07
C HIS A 80 -11.54 -1.03 -2.44
#